data_AF-A0A7C5TFI1-F1
#
_entry.id   AF-A0A7C5TFI1-F1
#
_cell.length_a   1.000
_cell.length_b   1.000
_cell.length_c   1.000
_cell.angle_alpha   90.00
_cell.angle_beta   90.00
_cell.angle_gamma   90.00
#
_symmetry.space_group_name_H-M   'P 1'
#
loop_
_entity.id
_entity.type
_entity.pdbx_description
1 polymer ?
#
loop_
_entity_poly.entity_id
_entity_poly.type
_entity_poly.pdbx_seq_one_letter_code
_entity_poly.pdbx_strand_id
1 'polypeptide(L)'
;MDPTLIEYLAGIVTIVGTIVGFTHKFVKDTREDLRREVEELRSEMNNGFKELRGEVKDGFEELRNEMKGGFNRLVNIIINTNEIMIGYLGLRGVLNQGDVGFLRTVIEGLATTITTTNPLTEAERKRLLELVDKDDLTIEEAEELYRLARKLYREYIEKTPDAAYALLYAVIKRVEAYARHGGQQTQPPKTQS
;
A
#
# COMPACT_ATOMS: atom_id res chain seq x y z
N MET A 1 78.40 -36.13 -44.36
CA MET A 1 77.75 -36.15 -43.03
C MET A 1 77.73 -37.59 -42.58
N ASP A 2 78.13 -37.86 -41.33
CA ASP A 2 78.14 -39.23 -40.80
C ASP A 2 76.71 -39.71 -40.55
N PRO A 3 76.31 -40.89 -41.08
CA PRO A 3 74.96 -41.43 -40.93
C PRO A 3 74.49 -41.53 -39.47
N THR A 4 75.41 -41.80 -38.54
CA THR A 4 75.17 -41.88 -37.10
C THR A 4 74.70 -40.56 -36.49
N LEU A 5 75.21 -39.42 -36.98
CA LEU A 5 74.79 -38.09 -36.53
C LEU A 5 73.36 -37.77 -36.98
N ILE A 6 72.98 -38.23 -38.18
CA ILE A 6 71.63 -38.01 -38.74
C ILE A 6 70.59 -38.81 -37.95
N GLU A 7 70.86 -40.07 -37.62
CA GLU A 7 69.95 -40.90 -36.80
C GLU A 7 69.77 -40.34 -35.39
N TYR A 8 70.86 -39.86 -34.76
CA TYR A 8 70.80 -39.22 -33.45
C TYR A 8 69.94 -37.94 -33.47
N LEU A 9 70.13 -37.08 -34.47
CA LEU A 9 69.35 -35.86 -34.64
C LEU A 9 67.87 -36.15 -34.93
N ALA A 10 67.58 -37.17 -35.75
CA ALA A 10 66.22 -37.62 -36.00
C ALA A 10 65.53 -38.08 -34.71
N GLY A 11 66.24 -38.85 -33.87
CA GLY A 11 65.74 -39.26 -32.55
C GLY A 11 65.40 -38.09 -31.64
N ILE A 12 66.27 -37.08 -31.56
CA ILE A 12 66.00 -35.85 -30.77
C ILE A 12 64.77 -35.11 -31.30
N VAL A 13 64.67 -34.92 -32.61
CA VAL A 13 63.52 -34.21 -33.22
C VAL A 13 62.21 -34.93 -32.93
N THR A 14 62.19 -36.27 -32.99
CA THR A 14 61.00 -37.06 -32.62
C THR A 14 60.63 -36.87 -31.16
N ILE A 15 61.59 -36.97 -30.24
CA ILE A 15 61.35 -36.79 -28.80
C ILE A 15 60.81 -35.38 -28.50
N VAL A 16 61.43 -34.34 -29.07
CA VAL A 16 60.99 -32.95 -28.92
C VAL A 16 59.58 -32.76 -29.49
N GLY A 17 59.29 -33.31 -30.67
CA GLY A 17 57.96 -33.27 -31.27
C GLY A 17 56.88 -33.90 -30.39
N THR A 18 57.18 -35.05 -29.76
CA THR A 18 56.27 -35.72 -28.83
C THR A 18 56.03 -34.88 -27.56
N ILE A 19 57.07 -34.31 -26.97
CA ILE A 19 56.96 -33.47 -25.76
C ILE A 19 56.14 -32.20 -26.05
N VAL A 20 56.39 -31.53 -27.17
CA VAL A 20 55.64 -30.34 -27.59
C VAL A 20 54.19 -30.69 -27.86
N GLY A 21 53.92 -31.79 -28.58
CA GLY A 21 52.56 -32.26 -28.84
C GLY A 21 51.79 -32.59 -27.56
N PHE A 22 52.43 -33.27 -26.62
CA PHE A 22 51.84 -33.56 -25.30
C PHE A 22 51.54 -32.28 -24.52
N THR A 23 52.50 -31.35 -24.46
CA THR A 23 52.34 -30.09 -23.71
C THR A 23 51.23 -29.24 -24.30
N HIS A 24 51.13 -29.15 -25.63
CA HIS A 24 50.06 -28.42 -26.31
C HIS A 24 48.69 -29.02 -26.00
N LYS A 25 48.58 -30.36 -26.04
CA LYS A 25 47.33 -31.05 -25.69
C LYS A 25 46.96 -30.82 -24.22
N PHE A 26 47.90 -31.01 -23.30
CA PHE A 26 47.68 -30.82 -21.87
C PHE A 26 47.19 -29.40 -21.54
N VAL A 27 47.84 -28.37 -22.12
CA VAL A 27 47.45 -26.96 -21.93
C VAL A 27 46.08 -26.70 -22.54
N LYS A 28 45.78 -27.26 -23.72
CA LYS A 28 44.48 -27.10 -24.37
C LYS A 28 43.36 -27.71 -23.52
N ASP A 29 43.54 -28.95 -23.08
CA ASP A 29 42.56 -29.67 -22.25
C ASP A 29 42.31 -28.89 -20.95
N THR A 30 43.38 -28.47 -20.25
CA THR A 30 43.28 -27.65 -19.03
C THR A 30 42.53 -26.33 -19.28
N ARG A 31 42.76 -25.67 -20.41
CA ARG A 31 42.10 -24.41 -20.75
C ARG A 31 40.62 -24.61 -21.08
N GLU A 32 40.27 -25.73 -21.71
CA GLU A 32 38.89 -26.09 -21.99
C GLU A 32 38.13 -26.39 -20.69
N ASP A 33 38.73 -27.14 -19.76
CA ASP A 33 38.13 -27.43 -18.45
C ASP A 33 37.92 -26.16 -17.63
N LEU A 34 38.94 -25.30 -17.50
CA LEU A 34 38.81 -24.00 -16.82
C LEU A 34 37.71 -23.14 -17.45
N ARG A 35 37.58 -23.17 -18.78
CA ARG A 35 36.55 -22.39 -19.46
C ARG A 35 35.15 -22.89 -19.11
N ARG A 36 34.96 -24.21 -19.04
CA ARG A 36 33.68 -24.81 -18.63
C ARG A 36 33.34 -24.45 -17.18
N GLU A 37 34.26 -24.60 -16.26
CA GLU A 37 34.05 -24.23 -14.85
C GLU A 37 33.69 -22.75 -14.68
N VAL A 38 34.34 -21.85 -15.42
CA VAL A 38 34.01 -20.42 -15.41
C VAL A 38 32.63 -20.15 -16.01
N GLU A 39 32.24 -20.86 -17.07
CA GLU A 39 30.91 -20.74 -17.69
C GLU A 39 29.82 -21.24 -16.73
N GLU A 40 30.04 -22.35 -16.05
CA GLU A 40 29.16 -22.91 -15.02
C GLU A 40 29.02 -21.95 -13.83
N LEU A 41 30.13 -21.47 -13.27
CA LEU A 41 30.12 -20.51 -12.16
C LEU A 41 29.40 -19.20 -12.53
N ARG A 42 29.59 -18.70 -13.76
CA ARG A 42 28.86 -17.52 -14.26
C ARG A 42 27.36 -17.79 -14.37
N SER A 43 26.98 -18.99 -14.80
CA SER A 43 25.58 -19.40 -14.88
C SER A 43 24.94 -19.45 -13.48
N GLU A 44 25.59 -20.12 -12.54
CA GLU A 44 25.16 -20.19 -11.14
C GLU A 44 25.04 -18.80 -10.50
N MET A 45 26.04 -17.95 -10.67
CA MET A 45 26.03 -16.59 -10.13
C MET A 45 24.89 -15.76 -10.73
N ASN A 46 24.63 -15.87 -12.04
CA ASN A 46 23.51 -15.17 -12.67
C ASN A 46 22.15 -15.67 -12.16
N ASN A 47 22.01 -16.97 -11.96
CA ASN A 47 20.79 -17.56 -11.41
C ASN A 47 20.57 -17.12 -9.96
N GLY A 48 21.60 -17.19 -9.12
CA GLY A 48 21.54 -16.74 -7.72
C GLY A 48 21.23 -15.24 -7.61
N PHE A 49 21.79 -14.41 -8.48
CA PHE A 49 21.45 -12.97 -8.50
C PHE A 49 20.00 -12.73 -8.92
N LYS A 50 19.47 -13.52 -9.86
CA LYS A 50 18.08 -13.43 -10.30
C LYS A 50 17.11 -13.85 -9.19
N GLU A 51 17.43 -14.91 -8.46
CA GLU A 51 16.68 -15.40 -7.31
C GLU A 51 16.67 -14.37 -6.19
N LEU A 52 17.85 -13.88 -5.76
CA LEU A 52 17.98 -12.84 -4.75
C LEU A 52 17.19 -11.58 -5.12
N ARG A 53 17.23 -11.16 -6.39
CA ARG A 53 16.44 -10.01 -6.87
C ARG A 53 14.93 -10.27 -6.78
N GLY A 54 14.49 -11.50 -6.98
CA GLY A 54 13.11 -11.94 -6.78
C GLY A 54 12.71 -11.83 -5.30
N GLU A 55 13.47 -12.49 -4.42
CA GLU A 55 13.22 -12.49 -2.97
C GLU A 55 13.18 -11.08 -2.39
N VAL A 56 14.12 -10.21 -2.79
CA VAL A 56 14.14 -8.81 -2.35
C VAL A 56 12.89 -8.07 -2.82
N LYS A 57 12.45 -8.29 -4.05
CA LYS A 57 11.25 -7.64 -4.58
C LYS A 57 9.99 -8.09 -3.82
N ASP A 58 9.87 -9.38 -3.57
CA ASP A 58 8.73 -9.97 -2.88
C ASP A 58 8.69 -9.50 -1.41
N GLY A 59 9.84 -9.49 -0.72
CA GLY A 59 9.95 -8.96 0.64
C GLY A 59 9.61 -7.46 0.75
N PHE A 60 10.00 -6.65 -0.24
CA PHE A 60 9.58 -5.25 -0.30
C PHE A 60 8.07 -5.08 -0.50
N GLU A 61 7.45 -5.96 -1.29
CA GLU A 61 6.00 -5.94 -1.52
C GLU A 61 5.21 -6.34 -0.27
N GLU A 62 5.66 -7.37 0.44
CA GLU A 62 5.09 -7.79 1.71
C GLU A 62 5.20 -6.68 2.77
N LEU A 63 6.39 -6.12 2.98
CA LEU A 63 6.61 -5.01 3.90
C LEU A 63 5.70 -3.81 3.58
N ARG A 64 5.57 -3.46 2.31
CA ARG A 64 4.69 -2.37 1.87
C ARG A 64 3.22 -2.65 2.24
N ASN A 65 2.77 -3.87 2.07
CA ASN A 65 1.39 -4.27 2.39
C ASN A 65 1.14 -4.26 3.90
N GLU A 66 2.09 -4.76 4.71
CA GLU A 66 2.00 -4.69 6.16
C GLU A 66 1.95 -3.24 6.67
N MET A 67 2.82 -2.37 6.14
CA MET A 67 2.83 -0.95 6.48
C MET A 67 1.52 -0.26 6.13
N LYS A 68 0.95 -0.51 4.94
CA LYS A 68 -0.38 -0.01 4.57
C LYS A 68 -1.46 -0.49 5.55
N GLY A 69 -1.45 -1.78 5.91
CA GLY A 69 -2.39 -2.33 6.88
C GLY A 69 -2.26 -1.67 8.27
N GLY A 70 -1.03 -1.47 8.74
CA GLY A 70 -0.74 -0.77 9.99
C GLY A 70 -1.20 0.69 9.99
N PHE A 71 -0.91 1.41 8.90
CA PHE A 71 -1.35 2.79 8.71
C PHE A 71 -2.88 2.90 8.70
N ASN A 72 -3.56 2.01 7.98
CA ASN A 72 -5.02 1.98 7.94
C ASN A 72 -5.64 1.68 9.31
N ARG A 73 -5.01 0.83 10.13
CA ARG A 73 -5.42 0.62 11.53
C ARG A 73 -5.25 1.89 12.38
N LEU A 74 -4.11 2.59 12.26
CA LEU A 74 -3.85 3.83 13.00
C LEU A 74 -4.84 4.94 12.64
N VAL A 75 -5.08 5.13 11.34
CA VAL A 75 -6.04 6.10 10.83
C VAL A 75 -7.46 5.81 11.38
N ASN A 76 -7.88 4.54 11.36
CA ASN A 76 -9.16 4.14 11.95
C ASN A 76 -9.22 4.40 13.47
N ILE A 77 -8.15 4.16 14.22
CA ILE A 77 -8.09 4.43 15.67
C ILE A 77 -8.21 5.94 15.95
N ILE A 78 -7.48 6.78 15.23
CA ILE A 78 -7.51 8.24 15.39
C ILE A 78 -8.93 8.75 15.15
N ILE A 79 -9.61 8.23 14.14
CA ILE A 79 -10.96 8.67 13.78
C ILE A 79 -11.99 8.20 14.79
N ASN A 80 -11.95 6.95 15.21
CA ASN A 80 -12.83 6.45 16.26
C ASN A 80 -12.65 7.25 17.57
N THR A 81 -11.40 7.61 17.90
CA THR A 81 -11.10 8.43 19.09
C THR A 81 -11.65 9.85 18.95
N ASN A 82 -11.47 10.47 17.78
CA ASN A 82 -12.01 11.80 17.49
C ASN A 82 -13.55 11.81 17.46
N GLU A 83 -14.17 10.75 16.94
CA GLU A 83 -15.63 10.55 16.93
C GLU A 83 -16.20 10.50 18.35
N ILE A 84 -15.57 9.74 19.25
CA ILE A 84 -15.96 9.64 20.66
C ILE A 84 -15.78 11.00 21.36
N MET A 85 -14.65 11.67 21.14
CA MET A 85 -14.36 12.97 21.75
C MET A 85 -15.36 14.04 21.30
N ILE A 86 -15.71 14.06 20.02
CA ILE A 86 -16.68 15.01 19.49
C ILE A 86 -18.11 14.67 19.89
N GLY A 87 -18.49 13.39 19.94
CA GLY A 87 -19.75 12.96 20.54
C GLY A 87 -19.87 13.43 22.00
N TYR A 88 -18.80 13.30 22.78
CA TYR A 88 -18.74 13.79 24.16
C TYR A 88 -18.84 15.33 24.25
N LEU A 89 -18.12 16.07 23.40
CA LEU A 89 -18.16 17.54 23.38
C LEU A 89 -19.50 18.09 22.91
N GLY A 90 -20.15 17.42 21.94
CA GLY A 90 -21.51 17.70 21.49
C GLY A 90 -22.54 17.45 22.60
N LEU A 91 -22.45 16.31 23.30
CA LEU A 91 -23.30 16.01 24.46
C LEU A 91 -23.16 17.05 25.59
N ARG A 92 -21.97 17.64 25.75
CA ARG A 92 -21.73 18.71 26.72
C ARG A 92 -22.08 20.11 26.22
N GLY A 93 -22.53 20.26 24.97
CA GLY A 93 -22.85 21.56 24.37
C GLY A 93 -21.62 22.47 24.20
N VAL A 94 -20.41 21.90 24.13
CA VAL A 94 -19.14 22.64 24.05
C VAL A 94 -18.80 23.01 22.60
N LEU A 95 -19.29 22.25 21.62
CA LEU A 95 -19.11 22.56 20.19
C LEU A 95 -19.99 23.76 19.82
N ASN A 96 -19.36 24.88 19.45
CA ASN A 96 -20.07 26.06 18.99
C ASN A 96 -20.44 25.93 17.50
N GLN A 97 -21.42 26.71 17.02
CA GLN A 97 -21.81 26.71 15.60
C GLN A 97 -20.65 26.99 14.64
N GLY A 98 -19.61 27.71 15.08
CA GLY A 98 -18.40 27.96 14.30
C GLY A 98 -17.58 26.70 13.97
N ASP A 99 -17.54 25.72 14.89
CA ASP A 99 -16.80 24.46 14.70
C ASP A 99 -17.51 23.57 13.67
N VAL A 100 -18.85 23.58 13.68
CA VAL A 100 -19.69 22.88 12.69
C VAL A 100 -19.58 23.55 11.31
N GLY A 101 -19.48 24.87 11.26
CA GLY A 101 -19.29 25.64 10.03
C GLY A 101 -17.95 25.33 9.34
N PHE A 102 -16.86 25.22 10.11
CA PHE A 102 -15.57 24.80 9.57
C PHE A 102 -15.63 23.40 8.92
N LEU A 103 -16.22 22.44 9.63
CA LEU A 103 -16.37 21.06 9.13
C LEU A 103 -17.26 21.00 7.87
N ARG A 104 -18.32 21.84 7.80
CA ARG A 104 -19.15 22.02 6.61
C ARG A 104 -18.32 22.48 5.40
N THR A 105 -17.50 23.52 5.55
CA THR A 105 -16.62 24.02 4.48
C THR A 105 -15.63 22.96 3.99
N VAL A 106 -15.07 22.17 4.90
CA VAL A 106 -14.17 21.06 4.52
C VAL A 106 -14.90 20.02 3.67
N ILE A 107 -16.13 19.64 4.01
CA ILE A 107 -16.93 18.72 3.19
C ILE A 107 -17.28 19.30 1.83
N GLU A 108 -17.67 20.57 1.77
CA GLU A 108 -17.97 21.24 0.51
C GLU A 108 -16.74 21.31 -0.40
N GLY A 109 -15.58 21.64 0.17
CA GLY A 109 -14.29 21.66 -0.52
C GLY A 109 -13.91 20.27 -1.05
N LEU A 110 -14.08 19.22 -0.24
CA LEU A 110 -13.82 17.85 -0.65
C LEU A 110 -14.78 17.40 -1.75
N ALA A 111 -16.09 17.60 -1.55
CA ALA A 111 -17.06 17.26 -2.56
C ALA A 111 -16.75 17.99 -3.87
N THR A 112 -16.40 19.28 -3.87
CA THR A 112 -16.08 20.07 -5.09
C THR A 112 -14.78 19.72 -5.78
N THR A 113 -13.75 19.33 -5.05
CA THR A 113 -12.43 19.05 -5.64
C THR A 113 -12.29 17.62 -6.15
N ILE A 114 -13.08 16.68 -5.62
CA ILE A 114 -13.04 15.26 -6.00
C ILE A 114 -13.81 15.05 -7.32
N THR A 115 -13.15 15.25 -8.45
CA THR A 115 -13.76 15.14 -9.80
C THR A 115 -13.05 14.17 -10.74
N THR A 116 -11.82 13.74 -10.44
CA THR A 116 -10.98 12.99 -11.40
C THR A 116 -10.81 11.50 -11.08
N THR A 117 -11.07 11.06 -9.84
CA THR A 117 -11.13 9.64 -9.47
C THR A 117 -12.33 9.44 -8.56
N ASN A 118 -13.48 9.11 -9.15
CA ASN A 118 -14.81 9.35 -8.60
C ASN A 118 -15.30 8.26 -7.61
N PRO A 119 -15.38 8.52 -6.28
CA PRO A 119 -15.86 7.56 -5.27
C PRO A 119 -17.37 7.67 -4.99
N LEU A 120 -17.98 8.83 -5.30
CA LEU A 120 -19.41 9.09 -5.18
C LEU A 120 -19.93 9.40 -6.57
N THR A 121 -21.01 8.74 -7.00
CA THR A 121 -21.69 9.15 -8.24
C THR A 121 -22.05 10.64 -8.17
N GLU A 122 -22.20 11.31 -9.32
CA GLU A 122 -22.59 12.74 -9.34
C GLU A 122 -23.87 12.99 -8.52
N ALA A 123 -24.78 12.02 -8.51
CA ALA A 123 -25.99 12.02 -7.69
C ALA A 123 -25.68 11.94 -6.18
N GLU A 124 -24.83 11.00 -5.76
CA GLU A 124 -24.41 10.87 -4.34
C GLU A 124 -23.66 12.11 -3.85
N ARG A 125 -22.83 12.72 -4.70
CA ARG A 125 -22.10 13.96 -4.40
C ARG A 125 -23.06 15.14 -4.25
N LYS A 126 -24.01 15.29 -5.18
CA LYS A 126 -25.04 16.33 -5.09
C LYS A 126 -25.89 16.13 -3.84
N ARG A 127 -26.28 14.89 -3.54
CA ARG A 127 -27.05 14.55 -2.34
C ARG A 127 -26.29 14.83 -1.05
N LEU A 128 -24.99 14.52 -1.00
CA LEU A 128 -24.14 14.87 0.13
C LEU A 128 -24.13 16.39 0.37
N LEU A 129 -23.94 17.18 -0.68
CA LEU A 129 -23.96 18.64 -0.58
C LEU A 129 -25.32 19.18 -0.13
N GLU A 130 -26.42 18.62 -0.64
CA GLU A 130 -27.77 18.99 -0.19
C GLU A 130 -27.98 18.72 1.31
N LEU A 131 -27.52 17.56 1.81
CA LEU A 131 -27.64 17.20 3.22
C LEU A 131 -26.73 18.04 4.11
N VAL A 132 -25.56 18.44 3.60
CA VAL A 132 -24.61 19.29 4.31
C VAL A 132 -25.15 20.71 4.45
N ASP A 133 -25.80 21.23 3.41
CA ASP A 133 -26.36 22.58 3.38
C ASP A 133 -27.55 22.75 4.34
N LYS A 134 -28.27 21.68 4.64
CA LYS A 134 -29.38 21.70 5.61
C LYS A 134 -28.91 21.99 7.03
N ASP A 135 -29.64 22.88 7.70
CA ASP A 135 -29.38 23.25 9.10
C ASP A 135 -30.00 22.28 10.11
N ASP A 136 -31.13 21.68 9.74
CA ASP A 136 -31.83 20.66 10.53
C ASP A 136 -32.06 19.42 9.66
N LEU A 137 -31.64 18.27 10.18
CA LEU A 137 -31.68 16.98 9.49
C LEU A 137 -32.60 16.05 10.28
N THR A 138 -33.47 15.33 9.58
CA THR A 138 -34.18 14.21 10.21
C THR A 138 -33.19 13.09 10.57
N ILE A 139 -33.60 12.15 11.42
CA ILE A 139 -32.78 11.00 11.77
C ILE A 139 -32.35 10.23 10.50
N GLU A 140 -33.26 10.03 9.55
CA GLU A 140 -33.00 9.33 8.29
C GLU A 140 -32.03 10.12 7.40
N GLU A 141 -32.20 11.44 7.30
CA GLU A 141 -31.31 12.30 6.52
C GLU A 141 -29.90 12.36 7.12
N ALA A 142 -29.78 12.34 8.44
CA ALA A 142 -28.51 12.29 9.13
C ALA A 142 -27.80 10.93 8.99
N GLU A 143 -28.56 9.83 8.97
CA GLU A 143 -28.04 8.50 8.63
C GLU A 143 -27.58 8.42 7.16
N GLU A 144 -28.32 9.05 6.25
CA GLU A 144 -27.94 9.14 4.84
C GLU A 144 -26.63 9.93 4.67
N LEU A 145 -26.51 11.07 5.35
CA LEU A 145 -25.30 11.89 5.41
C LEU A 145 -24.12 11.06 5.95
N TYR A 146 -24.32 10.32 7.04
CA TYR A 146 -23.32 9.43 7.62
C TYR A 146 -22.86 8.35 6.64
N ARG A 147 -23.79 7.72 5.92
CA ARG A 147 -23.46 6.70 4.92
C ARG A 147 -22.60 7.25 3.79
N LEU A 148 -22.96 8.43 3.26
CA LEU A 148 -22.23 9.08 2.17
C LEU A 148 -20.83 9.55 2.63
N ALA A 149 -20.74 10.19 3.80
CA ALA A 149 -19.48 10.62 4.39
C ALA A 149 -18.55 9.44 4.71
N ARG A 150 -19.10 8.31 5.18
CA ARG A 150 -18.33 7.08 5.44
C ARG A 150 -17.81 6.44 4.16
N LYS A 151 -18.57 6.49 3.06
CA LYS A 151 -18.11 6.03 1.74
C LYS A 151 -16.97 6.91 1.23
N LEU A 152 -17.14 8.23 1.29
CA LEU A 152 -16.10 9.21 0.96
C LEU A 152 -14.81 8.93 1.75
N TYR A 153 -14.94 8.77 3.06
CA TYR A 153 -13.82 8.45 3.94
C TYR A 153 -13.04 7.19 3.52
N ARG A 154 -13.73 6.06 3.35
CA ARG A 154 -13.06 4.78 3.01
C ARG A 154 -12.25 4.85 1.72
N GLU A 155 -12.74 5.59 0.75
CA GLU A 155 -12.13 5.63 -0.58
C GLU A 155 -11.10 6.76 -0.75
N TYR A 156 -11.15 7.80 0.10
CA TYR A 156 -10.31 8.99 -0.03
C TYR A 156 -9.38 9.29 1.13
N ILE A 157 -9.43 8.57 2.24
CA ILE A 157 -8.53 8.82 3.37
C ILE A 157 -7.04 8.68 3.01
N GLU A 158 -6.72 7.80 2.06
CA GLU A 158 -5.35 7.65 1.56
C GLU A 158 -4.90 8.82 0.67
N LYS A 159 -5.86 9.58 0.10
CA LYS A 159 -5.61 10.71 -0.82
C LYS A 159 -5.65 12.06 -0.11
N THR A 160 -6.54 12.21 0.85
CA THR A 160 -6.65 13.41 1.66
C THR A 160 -7.03 13.07 3.10
N PRO A 161 -6.23 13.50 4.09
CA PRO A 161 -6.57 13.33 5.50
C PRO A 161 -7.88 14.04 5.86
N ASP A 162 -8.29 15.04 5.06
CA ASP A 162 -9.48 15.83 5.33
C ASP A 162 -10.79 15.03 5.20
N ALA A 163 -10.75 13.87 4.52
CA ALA A 163 -11.91 12.96 4.42
C ALA A 163 -12.38 12.46 5.81
N ALA A 164 -11.50 12.46 6.81
CA ALA A 164 -11.84 12.18 8.19
C ALA A 164 -12.81 13.22 8.78
N TYR A 165 -12.65 14.50 8.42
CA TYR A 165 -13.52 15.59 8.89
C TYR A 165 -14.94 15.48 8.32
N ALA A 166 -15.08 14.89 7.12
CA ALA A 166 -16.40 14.66 6.55
C ALA A 166 -17.21 13.63 7.34
N LEU A 167 -16.57 12.53 7.73
CA LEU A 167 -17.20 11.52 8.60
C LEU A 167 -17.56 12.12 9.96
N LEU A 168 -16.67 12.95 10.50
CA LEU A 168 -16.86 13.59 11.78
C LEU A 168 -18.06 14.54 11.82
N TYR A 169 -18.21 15.40 10.81
CA TYR A 169 -19.38 16.26 10.64
C TYR A 169 -20.68 15.45 10.60
N ALA A 170 -20.69 14.36 9.84
CA ALA A 170 -21.88 13.53 9.71
C ALA A 170 -22.29 12.89 11.03
N VAL A 171 -21.32 12.52 11.88
CA VAL A 171 -21.60 12.02 13.23
C VAL A 171 -22.20 13.12 14.11
N ILE A 172 -21.65 14.33 14.08
CA ILE A 172 -22.21 15.47 14.84
C ILE A 172 -23.67 15.68 14.43
N LYS A 173 -23.94 15.76 13.13
CA LYS A 173 -25.31 15.95 12.61
C LYS A 173 -26.25 14.81 12.97
N ARG A 174 -25.76 13.58 12.98
CA ARG A 174 -26.51 12.42 13.45
C ARG A 174 -26.86 12.52 14.94
N VAL A 175 -25.90 12.87 15.79
CA VAL A 175 -26.14 13.08 17.22
C VAL A 175 -27.11 14.24 17.46
N GLU A 176 -26.99 15.36 16.73
CA GLU A 176 -27.93 16.49 16.78
C GLU A 176 -29.35 16.05 16.39
N ALA A 177 -29.50 15.31 15.29
CA ALA A 177 -30.80 14.79 14.84
C ALA A 177 -31.42 13.85 15.88
N TYR A 178 -30.63 12.93 16.46
CA TYR A 178 -31.09 12.06 17.54
C TYR A 178 -31.42 12.82 18.83
N ALA A 179 -30.69 13.87 19.18
CA ALA A 179 -30.99 14.67 20.36
C ALA A 179 -32.29 15.47 20.19
N ARG A 180 -32.55 15.98 18.98
CA ARG A 180 -33.77 16.75 18.64
C ARG A 180 -35.01 15.89 18.48
N HIS A 181 -34.86 14.72 17.85
CA HIS A 181 -35.99 13.84 17.51
C HIS A 181 -36.13 12.59 18.40
N GLY A 182 -35.11 12.26 19.21
CA GLY A 182 -35.01 11.05 20.03
C GLY A 182 -35.39 11.21 21.51
N GLY A 183 -35.95 12.34 21.93
CA GLY A 183 -36.56 12.52 23.26
C GLY A 183 -37.75 11.57 23.58
N GLN A 184 -38.02 10.56 22.75
CA GLN A 184 -39.11 9.58 22.91
C GLN A 184 -38.69 8.11 23.04
N GLN A 185 -37.40 7.75 23.12
CA GLN A 185 -37.00 6.33 23.31
C GLN A 185 -35.91 6.06 24.36
N THR A 186 -35.99 6.72 25.52
CA THR A 186 -35.25 6.29 26.72
C THR A 186 -36.22 5.92 27.86
N GLN A 187 -37.14 5.00 27.60
CA GLN A 187 -37.63 4.13 28.67
C GLN A 187 -37.00 2.75 28.48
N PRO A 188 -36.16 2.27 29.42
CA PRO A 188 -35.73 0.88 29.39
C PRO A 188 -36.96 -0.04 29.46
N PRO A 189 -36.93 -1.21 28.82
CA PRO A 189 -38.09 -2.08 28.75
C PRO A 189 -38.56 -2.41 30.16
N LYS A 190 -39.84 -2.14 30.44
CA LYS A 190 -40.48 -2.55 31.69
C LYS A 190 -40.38 -4.06 31.78
N THR A 191 -39.58 -4.54 32.72
CA THR A 191 -39.56 -5.96 33.10
C THR A 191 -40.98 -6.33 33.53
N GLN A 192 -41.65 -7.16 32.73
CA GLN A 192 -42.95 -7.70 33.09
C GLN A 192 -42.73 -8.82 34.12
N SER A 193 -43.31 -8.56 35.30
CA SER A 193 -43.68 -9.42 36.43
C SER A 193 -42.70 -10.47 36.96
#